data_AF-A0A8F9WE37-F1
#
_entry.id   AF-A0A8F9WE37-F1
#
_cell.length_a   1.000
_cell.length_b   1.000
_cell.length_c   1.000
_cell.angle_alpha   90.00
_cell.angle_beta   90.00
_cell.angle_gamma   90.00
#
_symmetry.space_group_name_H-M   'P 1'
#
loop_
_entity.id
_entity.type
_entity.pdbx_description
1 polymer ?
#
loop_
_entity_poly.entity_id
_entity_poly.type
_entity_poly.pdbx_seq_one_letter_code
_entity_poly.pdbx_strand_id
1 'polypeptide(L)'
;MEVQNNNFEILVIGGSAGSLQVIIDMIKNLEADFSFSILLVVHRKAHSSSILPTLLQQFTSMQVVEIEDKTDIQKSTIYIVPADYHLLFENKMTVSLDSSEKMNYSRPSIDVTFKSAAETFGENMVGVLLSGASVDGVEGLKYIKKNKGKVWIQNPETAEVDYMPRQAADQVDYDLLIGPKELAEYINQLNKQ
;
A
#
# COMPACT_ATOMS: atom_id res chain seq x y z
N MET A 1 27.61 -20.58 2.56
CA MET A 1 26.65 -20.28 1.48
C MET A 1 25.46 -19.66 2.16
N GLU A 2 25.40 -18.33 2.22
CA GLU A 2 24.22 -17.64 2.71
C GLU A 2 23.13 -17.83 1.68
N VAL A 3 22.09 -18.58 2.04
CA VAL A 3 20.83 -18.53 1.31
C VAL A 3 20.29 -17.13 1.57
N GLN A 4 20.33 -16.27 0.56
CA GLN A 4 19.63 -15.00 0.59
C GLN A 4 18.12 -15.32 0.64
N ASN A 5 17.58 -15.52 1.84
CA ASN A 5 16.14 -15.46 2.05
C ASN A 5 15.75 -13.99 1.89
N ASN A 6 15.20 -13.64 0.73
CA ASN A 6 14.54 -12.34 0.55
C ASN A 6 13.26 -12.35 1.37
N ASN A 7 13.37 -12.08 2.66
CA ASN A 7 12.27 -12.22 3.59
C ASN A 7 11.37 -10.98 3.51
N PHE A 8 10.56 -10.93 2.45
CA PHE A 8 9.55 -9.89 2.24
C PHE A 8 8.50 -9.93 3.36
N GLU A 9 8.19 -8.78 3.95
CA GLU A 9 7.38 -8.69 5.18
C GLU A 9 6.09 -7.88 5.00
N ILE A 10 6.10 -6.86 4.13
CA ILE A 10 4.94 -5.98 3.96
C ILE A 10 4.82 -5.36 2.56
N LEU A 11 3.58 -5.36 2.06
CA LEU A 11 3.17 -4.63 0.87
C LEU A 11 2.31 -3.43 1.29
N VAL A 12 2.73 -2.21 0.97
CA VAL A 12 1.92 -1.00 1.24
C VAL A 12 1.45 -0.40 -0.08
N ILE A 13 0.14 -0.30 -0.27
CA ILE A 13 -0.50 0.17 -1.49
C ILE A 13 -1.20 1.51 -1.21
N GLY A 14 -0.76 2.56 -1.87
CA GLY A 14 -1.35 3.89 -1.84
C GLY A 14 -2.23 4.15 -3.07
N GLY A 15 -3.38 4.78 -2.88
CA GLY A 15 -4.24 5.17 -4.00
C GLY A 15 -5.31 6.22 -3.66
N SER A 16 -5.94 6.78 -4.68
CA SER A 16 -6.97 7.81 -4.54
C SER A 16 -8.06 7.65 -5.60
N ALA A 17 -8.43 8.72 -6.31
CA ALA A 17 -9.40 8.67 -7.38
C ALA A 17 -9.01 7.63 -8.44
N GLY A 18 -9.91 6.68 -8.71
CA GLY A 18 -9.70 5.60 -9.68
C GLY A 18 -8.93 4.37 -9.17
N SER A 19 -8.44 4.36 -7.92
CA SER A 19 -7.67 3.20 -7.43
C SER A 19 -8.53 2.03 -6.97
N LEU A 20 -9.80 2.26 -6.60
CA LEU A 20 -10.65 1.22 -6.00
C LEU A 20 -10.89 0.05 -6.94
N GLN A 21 -11.14 0.30 -8.23
CA GLN A 21 -11.38 -0.77 -9.20
C GLN A 21 -10.13 -1.64 -9.37
N VAL A 22 -8.95 -1.02 -9.41
CA VAL A 22 -7.65 -1.71 -9.47
C VAL A 22 -7.44 -2.59 -8.23
N ILE A 23 -7.77 -2.08 -7.04
CA ILE A 23 -7.68 -2.83 -5.79
C ILE A 23 -8.63 -4.04 -5.77
N ILE A 24 -9.88 -3.84 -6.21
CA ILE A 24 -10.87 -4.94 -6.28
C ILE A 24 -10.40 -6.02 -7.25
N ASP A 25 -9.94 -5.64 -8.43
CA ASP A 25 -9.48 -6.60 -9.44
C ASP A 25 -8.19 -7.31 -8.99
N MET A 26 -7.30 -6.62 -8.28
CA MET A 26 -6.15 -7.23 -7.64
C MET A 26 -6.56 -8.28 -6.60
N ILE A 27 -7.43 -7.93 -5.65
CA ILE A 27 -7.85 -8.83 -4.57
C ILE A 27 -8.54 -10.09 -5.09
N LYS A 28 -9.37 -9.98 -6.14
CA LYS A 28 -10.03 -11.13 -6.77
C LYS A 28 -9.06 -12.18 -7.33
N ASN A 29 -7.84 -11.77 -7.67
CA ASN A 29 -6.83 -12.61 -8.31
C ASN A 29 -5.63 -12.90 -7.40
N LEU A 30 -5.69 -12.50 -6.12
CA LEU A 30 -4.67 -12.87 -5.15
C LEU A 30 -4.81 -14.35 -4.76
N GLU A 31 -3.67 -15.00 -4.58
CA GLU A 31 -3.57 -16.26 -3.82
C GLU A 31 -3.88 -15.98 -2.32
N ALA A 32 -3.90 -17.02 -1.49
CA ALA A 32 -4.04 -16.92 -0.05
C ALA A 32 -2.74 -17.36 0.66
N ASP A 33 -2.69 -17.24 1.98
CA ASP A 33 -1.60 -17.72 2.84
C ASP A 33 -0.25 -17.05 2.55
N PHE A 34 -0.26 -15.72 2.48
CA PHE A 34 0.97 -14.93 2.30
C PHE A 34 1.84 -14.93 3.56
N SER A 35 3.15 -15.00 3.37
CA SER A 35 4.16 -14.83 4.43
C SER A 35 4.31 -13.39 4.93
N PHE A 36 3.56 -12.45 4.33
CA PHE A 36 3.57 -11.01 4.54
C PHE A 36 2.14 -10.45 4.71
N SER A 37 2.04 -9.17 5.08
CA SER A 37 0.76 -8.45 5.18
C SER A 37 0.59 -7.42 4.05
N ILE A 38 -0.66 -7.09 3.73
CA ILE A 38 -0.99 -6.07 2.71
C ILE A 38 -1.68 -4.91 3.41
N LEU A 39 -1.21 -3.69 3.20
CA LEU A 39 -1.73 -2.47 3.79
C LEU A 39 -2.27 -1.55 2.69
N LEU A 40 -3.54 -1.15 2.78
CA LEU A 40 -4.23 -0.28 1.83
C LEU A 40 -4.41 1.12 2.42
N VAL A 41 -3.74 2.11 1.83
CA VAL A 41 -3.85 3.53 2.17
C VAL A 41 -4.61 4.25 1.05
N VAL A 42 -5.92 4.40 1.22
CA VAL A 42 -6.79 4.97 0.19
C VAL A 42 -7.43 6.27 0.67
N HIS A 43 -7.28 7.35 -0.11
CA HIS A 43 -7.98 8.61 0.15
C HIS A 43 -9.49 8.42 0.03
N ARG A 44 -10.22 8.72 1.11
CA ARG A 44 -11.69 8.64 1.15
C ARG A 44 -12.26 9.72 2.09
N LYS A 45 -13.55 10.01 1.94
CA LYS A 45 -14.26 10.97 2.79
C LYS A 45 -14.48 10.37 4.19
N ALA A 46 -14.24 11.16 5.23
CA ALA A 46 -14.30 10.75 6.64
C ALA A 46 -15.66 10.25 7.15
N HIS A 47 -16.76 10.61 6.49
CA HIS A 47 -18.12 10.37 7.00
C HIS A 47 -18.80 9.10 6.48
N SER A 48 -18.12 8.26 5.70
CA SER A 48 -18.66 6.93 5.37
C SER A 48 -18.25 5.94 6.45
N SER A 49 -19.22 5.37 7.18
CA SER A 49 -19.00 4.10 7.88
C SER A 49 -18.29 3.14 6.93
N SER A 50 -17.22 2.51 7.39
CA SER A 50 -16.29 1.83 6.51
C SER A 50 -16.91 0.56 5.91
N ILE A 51 -17.58 0.72 4.77
CA ILE A 51 -18.12 -0.39 3.95
C ILE A 51 -16.97 -1.11 3.23
N LEU A 52 -15.79 -0.48 3.15
CA LEU A 52 -14.69 -0.98 2.35
C LEU A 52 -14.15 -2.35 2.82
N PRO A 53 -13.89 -2.61 4.12
CA PRO A 53 -13.55 -3.97 4.58
C PRO A 53 -14.61 -4.99 4.17
N THR A 54 -15.89 -4.69 4.45
CA THR A 54 -17.02 -5.56 4.12
C THR A 54 -17.15 -5.82 2.62
N LEU A 55 -16.87 -4.83 1.78
CA LEU A 55 -16.89 -4.95 0.32
C LEU A 55 -15.74 -5.84 -0.15
N LEU A 56 -14.51 -5.57 0.28
CA LEU A 56 -13.32 -6.29 -0.17
C LEU A 56 -13.30 -7.74 0.35
N GLN A 57 -13.84 -7.99 1.54
CA GLN A 57 -13.97 -9.33 2.12
C GLN A 57 -14.80 -10.28 1.24
N GLN A 58 -15.68 -9.77 0.37
CA GLN A 58 -16.47 -10.60 -0.56
C GLN A 58 -15.63 -11.23 -1.67
N PHE A 59 -14.41 -10.74 -1.90
CA PHE A 59 -13.56 -11.14 -3.02
C PHE A 59 -12.34 -11.97 -2.61
N THR A 60 -12.13 -12.22 -1.32
CA THR A 60 -10.98 -12.98 -0.82
C THR A 60 -11.32 -13.77 0.44
N SER A 61 -10.62 -14.88 0.65
CA SER A 61 -10.64 -15.65 1.90
C SER A 61 -9.69 -15.08 2.96
N MET A 62 -8.75 -14.20 2.58
CA MET A 62 -7.91 -13.48 3.54
C MET A 62 -8.77 -12.57 4.41
N GLN A 63 -8.35 -12.38 5.66
CA GLN A 63 -9.03 -11.45 6.54
C GLN A 63 -8.82 -10.02 6.01
N VAL A 64 -9.92 -9.25 5.92
CA VAL A 64 -9.87 -7.81 5.59
C VAL A 64 -10.30 -7.00 6.81
N VAL A 65 -9.39 -6.18 7.34
CA VAL A 65 -9.57 -5.48 8.62
C VAL A 65 -9.30 -4.00 8.45
N GLU A 66 -10.19 -3.15 8.98
CA GLU A 66 -9.84 -1.74 9.19
C GLU A 66 -9.02 -1.60 10.47
N ILE A 67 -7.92 -0.87 10.39
CA ILE A 67 -6.98 -0.73 11.50
C ILE A 67 -7.57 0.14 12.60
N GLU A 68 -7.42 -0.34 13.83
CA GLU A 68 -7.60 0.43 15.06
C GLU A 68 -6.22 0.85 15.61
N ASP A 69 -6.19 1.85 16.50
CA ASP A 69 -4.93 2.23 17.14
C ASP A 69 -4.34 1.05 17.91
N LYS A 70 -3.01 0.87 17.81
CA LYS A 70 -2.26 -0.25 18.40
C LYS A 70 -2.62 -1.63 17.85
N THR A 71 -3.19 -1.71 16.64
CA THR A 71 -3.39 -3.00 15.97
C THR A 71 -2.04 -3.70 15.75
N ASP A 72 -1.99 -5.00 16.08
CA ASP A 72 -0.88 -5.86 15.71
C ASP A 72 -1.09 -6.45 14.31
N ILE A 73 -0.18 -6.14 13.39
CA ILE A 73 -0.14 -6.58 12.00
C ILE A 73 0.22 -8.07 11.93
N GLN A 74 -0.71 -8.83 11.35
CA GLN A 74 -0.58 -10.26 11.12
C GLN A 74 -0.31 -10.54 9.64
N LYS A 75 0.45 -11.61 9.38
CA LYS A 75 0.66 -12.13 8.03
C LYS A 75 -0.65 -12.62 7.43
N SER A 76 -0.71 -12.66 6.11
CA SER A 76 -1.88 -13.10 5.35
C SER A 76 -3.18 -12.32 5.66
N THR A 77 -3.03 -11.05 6.02
CA THR A 77 -4.15 -10.14 6.31
C THR A 77 -4.06 -8.89 5.44
N ILE A 78 -5.21 -8.43 4.95
CA ILE A 78 -5.37 -7.16 4.24
C ILE A 78 -5.88 -6.13 5.23
N TYR A 79 -5.09 -5.09 5.46
CA TYR A 79 -5.41 -4.01 6.36
C TYR A 79 -5.81 -2.76 5.60
N ILE A 80 -6.82 -2.06 6.10
CA ILE A 80 -7.29 -0.78 5.54
C ILE A 80 -6.99 0.32 6.55
N VAL A 81 -6.27 1.35 6.11
CA VAL A 81 -5.99 2.51 6.95
C VAL A 81 -7.25 3.36 7.09
N PRO A 82 -7.72 3.66 8.33
CA PRO A 82 -8.92 4.45 8.55
C PRO A 82 -8.78 5.86 7.94
N ALA A 83 -9.91 6.44 7.54
CA ALA A 83 -9.96 7.83 7.12
C ALA A 83 -9.60 8.75 8.30
N ASP A 84 -9.08 9.95 8.02
CA ASP A 84 -8.76 10.96 9.05
C ASP A 84 -7.71 10.56 10.10
N TYR A 85 -6.91 9.52 9.85
CA TYR A 85 -5.69 9.23 10.61
C TYR A 85 -4.50 8.98 9.68
N HIS A 86 -3.32 9.46 10.05
CA HIS A 86 -2.06 8.96 9.51
C HIS A 86 -1.75 7.62 10.17
N LEU A 87 -1.22 6.67 9.40
CA LEU A 87 -0.71 5.43 9.97
C LEU A 87 0.79 5.49 10.12
N LEU A 88 1.27 5.14 11.31
CA LEU A 88 2.67 5.00 11.63
C LEU A 88 2.93 3.56 12.10
N PHE A 89 4.08 3.00 11.71
CA PHE A 89 4.62 1.78 12.29
C PHE A 89 5.46 2.15 13.52
N GLU A 90 5.15 1.54 14.65
CA GLU A 90 5.98 1.66 15.86
C GLU A 90 7.13 0.67 15.83
N ASN A 91 6.86 -0.48 15.22
CA ASN A 91 7.79 -1.56 14.94
C ASN A 91 7.17 -2.46 13.84
N LYS A 92 7.81 -3.59 13.54
CA LYS A 92 7.35 -4.52 12.50
C LYS A 92 6.00 -5.20 12.78
N MET A 93 5.54 -5.18 14.03
CA MET A 93 4.30 -5.83 14.46
C MET A 93 3.20 -4.82 14.77
N THR A 94 3.51 -3.66 15.35
CA THR A 94 2.47 -2.75 15.87
C THR A 94 2.40 -1.44 15.09
N VAL A 95 1.18 -0.99 14.79
CA VAL A 95 0.90 0.31 14.17
C VAL A 95 0.19 1.26 15.14
N SER A 96 0.32 2.56 14.92
CA SER A 96 -0.45 3.59 15.61
C SER A 96 -1.11 4.55 14.63
N LEU A 97 -2.20 5.14 15.11
CA LEU A 97 -3.00 6.12 14.37
C LEU A 97 -2.71 7.52 14.91
N ASP A 98 -2.14 8.36 14.06
CA ASP A 98 -1.84 9.74 14.39
C ASP A 98 -2.89 10.69 13.79
N SER A 99 -3.36 11.61 14.63
CA SER A 99 -4.40 12.59 14.28
C SER A 99 -3.84 14.01 14.14
N SER A 100 -2.52 14.14 13.95
CA SER A 100 -1.86 15.41 13.67
C SER A 100 -2.35 16.08 12.37
N GLU A 101 -1.77 17.25 12.05
CA GLU A 101 -2.18 18.05 10.90
C GLU A 101 -2.07 17.29 9.58
N LYS A 102 -2.95 17.63 8.64
CA LYS A 102 -2.98 16.99 7.32
C LYS A 102 -1.67 17.24 6.57
N MET A 103 -1.08 16.19 6.06
CA MET A 103 0.05 16.25 5.14
C MET A 103 -0.45 16.23 3.69
N ASN A 104 0.03 17.15 2.84
CA ASN A 104 -0.44 17.31 1.45
C ASN A 104 -1.98 17.46 1.32
N TYR A 105 -2.64 18.10 2.30
CA TYR A 105 -4.10 18.22 2.40
C TYR A 105 -4.87 16.90 2.62
N SER A 106 -4.15 15.79 2.82
CA SER A 106 -4.70 14.44 2.99
C SER A 106 -4.48 13.90 4.40
N ARG A 107 -5.46 13.14 4.89
CA ARG A 107 -5.36 12.31 6.10
C ARG A 107 -6.32 11.12 5.93
N PRO A 108 -5.85 9.89 5.72
CA PRO A 108 -4.45 9.45 5.70
C PRO A 108 -3.64 10.10 4.58
N SER A 109 -2.35 10.31 4.82
CA SER A 109 -1.36 10.63 3.78
C SER A 109 -0.56 9.38 3.46
N ILE A 110 -0.47 9.07 2.17
CA ILE A 110 0.30 7.95 1.64
C ILE A 110 1.79 8.16 1.92
N ASP A 111 2.30 9.39 1.77
CA ASP A 111 3.70 9.71 2.06
C ASP A 111 4.10 9.38 3.50
N VAL A 112 3.25 9.71 4.46
CA VAL A 112 3.52 9.45 5.89
C VAL A 112 3.64 7.94 6.15
N THR A 113 2.68 7.16 5.67
CA THR A 113 2.69 5.70 5.85
C THR A 113 3.87 5.05 5.12
N PHE A 114 4.17 5.47 3.89
CA PHE A 114 5.32 4.96 3.13
C PHE A 114 6.64 5.25 3.82
N LYS A 115 6.84 6.47 4.35
CA LYS A 115 8.05 6.82 5.10
C LYS A 115 8.20 5.95 6.35
N SER A 116 7.15 5.83 7.15
CA SER A 116 7.18 5.03 8.38
C SER A 116 7.41 3.54 8.11
N ALA A 117 6.81 2.99 7.04
CA ALA A 117 7.08 1.63 6.61
C ALA A 117 8.53 1.45 6.16
N ALA A 118 9.06 2.38 5.37
CA ALA A 118 10.44 2.31 4.87
C ALA A 118 11.49 2.31 5.99
N GLU A 119 11.28 3.10 7.06
CA GLU A 119 12.16 3.12 8.23
C GLU A 119 12.11 1.79 9.01
N THR A 120 10.95 1.14 9.01
CA THR A 120 10.69 -0.07 9.80
C THR A 120 11.13 -1.35 9.09
N PHE A 121 10.90 -1.43 7.78
CA PHE A 121 11.06 -2.66 6.99
C PHE A 121 12.23 -2.62 6.00
N GLY A 122 12.72 -1.44 5.62
CA GLY A 122 13.87 -1.31 4.72
C GLY A 122 13.71 -2.07 3.40
N GLU A 123 14.63 -2.98 3.10
CA GLU A 123 14.61 -3.80 1.88
C GLU A 123 13.51 -4.87 1.83
N ASN A 124 12.87 -5.15 2.98
CA ASN A 124 11.83 -6.18 3.11
C ASN A 124 10.42 -5.67 2.77
N MET A 125 10.29 -4.49 2.16
CA MET A 125 8.99 -3.92 1.76
C MET A 125 8.90 -3.55 0.29
N VAL A 126 7.65 -3.43 -0.15
CA VAL A 126 7.24 -2.97 -1.48
C VAL A 126 6.21 -1.88 -1.27
N GLY A 127 6.48 -0.70 -1.84
CA GLY A 127 5.50 0.37 -1.98
C GLY A 127 4.86 0.34 -3.36
N VAL A 128 3.54 0.41 -3.42
CA VAL A 128 2.78 0.48 -4.68
C VAL A 128 1.99 1.77 -4.71
N LEU A 129 2.15 2.60 -5.75
CA LEU A 129 1.33 3.80 -5.94
C LEU A 129 0.41 3.66 -7.14
N LEU A 130 -0.89 3.79 -6.89
CA LEU A 130 -1.97 3.64 -7.87
C LEU A 130 -2.52 5.00 -8.34
N SER A 131 -3.54 4.94 -9.18
CA SER A 131 -4.34 6.06 -9.69
C SER A 131 -4.71 7.09 -8.60
N GLY A 132 -4.61 8.37 -8.95
CA GLY A 132 -4.92 9.47 -8.04
C GLY A 132 -4.72 10.87 -8.62
N ALA A 133 -5.35 11.86 -7.99
CA ALA A 133 -5.39 13.26 -8.45
C ALA A 133 -4.41 14.20 -7.72
N SER A 134 -3.48 13.67 -6.91
CA SER A 134 -2.52 14.46 -6.12
C SER A 134 -1.11 13.89 -6.22
N VAL A 135 -0.12 14.52 -5.56
CA VAL A 135 1.27 14.03 -5.50
C VAL A 135 1.57 13.22 -4.24
N ASP A 136 0.57 12.96 -3.40
CA ASP A 136 0.77 12.23 -2.15
C ASP A 136 1.14 10.77 -2.43
N GLY A 137 2.26 10.33 -1.87
CA GLY A 137 2.89 9.04 -2.11
C GLY A 137 4.21 9.15 -2.89
N VAL A 138 4.42 10.21 -3.69
CA VAL A 138 5.64 10.37 -4.50
C VAL A 138 6.89 10.49 -3.63
N GLU A 139 6.85 11.34 -2.59
CA GLU A 139 7.99 11.51 -1.68
C GLU A 139 8.20 10.27 -0.80
N GLY A 140 7.12 9.60 -0.43
CA GLY A 140 7.14 8.32 0.26
C GLY A 140 7.84 7.23 -0.55
N LEU A 141 7.55 7.12 -1.85
CA LEU A 141 8.22 6.17 -2.73
C LEU A 141 9.73 6.46 -2.86
N LYS A 142 10.13 7.73 -2.99
CA LYS A 142 11.57 8.11 -2.96
C LYS A 142 12.24 7.62 -1.67
N TYR A 143 11.51 7.72 -0.55
CA TYR A 143 12.00 7.28 0.75
C TYR A 143 12.09 5.76 0.86
N ILE A 144 11.15 5.01 0.27
CA ILE A 144 11.23 3.55 0.15
C ILE A 144 12.50 3.13 -0.60
N LYS A 145 12.77 3.73 -1.77
CA LYS A 145 14.00 3.45 -2.54
C LYS A 145 15.26 3.80 -1.79
N LYS A 146 15.28 4.93 -1.11
CA LYS A 146 16.42 5.33 -0.25
C LYS A 146 16.73 4.27 0.81
N ASN A 147 15.70 3.58 1.32
CA ASN A 147 15.83 2.49 2.29
C ASN A 147 15.91 1.10 1.64
N LYS A 148 16.20 1.03 0.33
CA LYS A 148 16.38 -0.20 -0.47
C LYS A 148 15.12 -1.06 -0.63
N GLY A 149 13.94 -0.56 -0.24
CA GLY A 149 12.68 -1.21 -0.56
C GLY A 149 12.37 -1.13 -2.05
N LYS A 150 11.41 -1.93 -2.51
CA LYS A 150 10.96 -1.97 -3.90
C LYS A 150 9.81 -0.98 -4.13
N VAL A 151 9.75 -0.39 -5.30
CA VAL A 151 8.71 0.57 -5.71
C VAL A 151 8.05 0.12 -6.99
N TRP A 152 6.73 -0.05 -6.94
CA TRP A 152 5.90 -0.30 -8.10
C TRP A 152 4.94 0.86 -8.31
N ILE A 153 4.73 1.25 -9.56
CA ILE A 153 3.87 2.37 -9.92
C ILE A 153 2.88 1.87 -10.96
N GLN A 154 1.59 2.15 -10.77
CA GLN A 154 0.61 1.88 -11.81
C GLN A 154 1.01 2.62 -13.08
N ASN A 155 1.03 1.93 -14.22
CA ASN A 155 1.31 2.57 -15.50
C ASN A 155 0.31 3.74 -15.71
N PRO A 156 0.78 5.00 -15.85
CA PRO A 156 -0.08 6.17 -16.03
C PRO A 156 -1.08 6.04 -17.17
N GLU A 157 -0.74 5.30 -18.24
CA GLU A 157 -1.63 5.07 -19.40
C GLU A 157 -2.85 4.20 -19.06
N THR A 158 -2.79 3.46 -17.96
CA THR A 158 -3.87 2.57 -17.50
C THR A 158 -4.62 3.12 -16.30
N ALA A 159 -4.18 4.25 -15.75
CA ALA A 159 -4.79 4.89 -14.59
C ALA A 159 -6.03 5.68 -15.02
N GLU A 160 -7.13 5.54 -14.28
CA GLU A 160 -8.32 6.36 -14.50
C GLU A 160 -8.03 7.84 -14.20
N VAL A 161 -7.21 8.10 -13.18
CA VAL A 161 -6.64 9.42 -12.87
C VAL A 161 -5.12 9.29 -12.80
N ASP A 162 -4.45 9.81 -13.82
CA ASP A 162 -3.05 9.53 -14.10
C ASP A 162 -2.06 10.49 -13.42
N TYR A 163 -2.52 11.59 -12.84
CA TYR A 163 -1.64 12.62 -12.28
C TYR A 163 -0.67 12.06 -11.23
N MET A 164 -1.18 11.34 -10.22
CA MET A 164 -0.36 10.74 -9.17
C MET A 164 0.67 9.73 -9.69
N PRO A 165 0.30 8.67 -10.45
CA PRO A 165 1.28 7.73 -10.97
C PRO A 165 2.25 8.36 -11.99
N ARG A 166 1.82 9.36 -12.78
CA ARG A 166 2.71 10.08 -13.70
C ARG A 166 3.78 10.86 -12.94
N GLN A 167 3.40 11.58 -11.89
CA GLN A 167 4.36 12.29 -11.04
C GLN A 167 5.35 11.34 -10.37
N ALA A 168 4.91 10.15 -9.97
CA ALA A 168 5.82 9.14 -9.43
C ALA A 168 6.78 8.59 -10.50
N ALA A 169 6.28 8.23 -11.68
CA ALA A 169 7.11 7.67 -12.76
C ALA A 169 8.17 8.67 -13.26
N ASP A 170 7.87 9.96 -13.23
CA ASP A 170 8.79 11.02 -13.66
C ASP A 170 9.90 11.33 -12.63
N GLN A 171 9.66 11.06 -11.34
CA GLN A 171 10.50 11.57 -10.25
C GLN A 171 11.14 10.49 -9.37
N VAL A 172 10.71 9.23 -9.48
CA VAL A 172 11.13 8.14 -8.60
C VAL A 172 11.79 7.04 -9.43
N ASP A 173 12.93 6.55 -8.95
CA ASP A 173 13.52 5.31 -9.46
C ASP A 173 12.62 4.12 -9.08
N TYR A 174 11.91 3.53 -10.03
CA TYR A 174 10.95 2.46 -9.77
C TYR A 174 11.46 1.11 -10.28
N ASP A 175 10.99 0.04 -9.64
CA ASP A 175 11.33 -1.33 -10.03
C ASP A 175 10.36 -1.88 -11.08
N LEU A 176 9.07 -1.48 -11.04
CA LEU A 176 8.06 -1.91 -12.02
C LEU A 176 7.06 -0.80 -12.34
N LEU A 177 6.71 -0.68 -13.63
CA LEU A 177 5.44 -0.10 -14.07
C LEU A 177 4.44 -1.24 -14.27
N ILE A 178 3.33 -1.20 -13.56
CA ILE A 178 2.37 -2.30 -13.52
C ILE A 178 1.05 -1.94 -14.21
N GLY A 179 0.53 -2.86 -15.02
CA GLY A 179 -0.86 -2.83 -15.44
C GLY A 179 -1.80 -3.36 -14.34
N PRO A 180 -3.07 -2.93 -14.27
CA PRO A 180 -4.03 -3.40 -13.28
C PRO A 180 -4.20 -4.93 -13.23
N LYS A 181 -4.09 -5.60 -14.40
CA LYS A 181 -4.23 -7.06 -14.51
C LYS A 181 -3.01 -7.83 -13.99
N GLU A 182 -1.83 -7.21 -14.01
CA GLU A 182 -0.56 -7.84 -13.67
C GLU A 182 -0.24 -7.70 -12.17
N LEU A 183 -0.83 -6.71 -11.50
CA LEU A 183 -0.54 -6.41 -10.09
C LEU A 183 -0.70 -7.66 -9.19
N ALA A 184 -1.80 -8.40 -9.32
CA ALA A 184 -2.01 -9.61 -8.53
C ALA A 184 -0.95 -10.69 -8.83
N GLU A 185 -0.59 -10.87 -10.09
CA GLU A 185 0.43 -11.85 -10.50
C GLU A 185 1.79 -11.53 -9.87
N TYR A 186 2.20 -10.25 -9.88
CA TYR A 186 3.44 -9.82 -9.23
C TYR A 186 3.40 -9.98 -7.71
N ILE A 187 2.26 -9.67 -7.06
CA ILE A 187 2.11 -9.90 -5.61
C ILE A 187 2.23 -11.41 -5.30
N ASN A 188 1.57 -12.28 -6.07
CA ASN A 188 1.63 -13.72 -5.88
C ASN A 188 3.06 -14.28 -6.02
N GLN A 189 3.89 -13.66 -6.87
CA GLN A 189 5.30 -14.03 -7.02
C GLN A 189 6.17 -13.66 -5.80
N LEU A 190 5.79 -12.63 -5.02
CA LEU A 190 6.52 -12.27 -3.79
C LEU A 190 6.43 -13.36 -2.73
N ASN A 191 5.37 -14.18 -2.72
CA ASN A 191 5.20 -15.28 -1.77
C ASN A 191 6.11 -16.49 -2.04
N LYS A 192 6.66 -16.57 -3.27
CA LYS A 192 7.39 -17.73 -3.78
C LYS A 192 8.92 -17.55 -3.68
N GLN A 193 9.37 -16.39 -3.18
CA GLN A 193 10.78 -16.00 -2.99
C GLN A 193 11.22 -16.22 -1.55
#